data_AF-Q581X5-F1
#
_entry.id   AF-Q581X5-F1
#
_cell.length_a   1.000
_cell.length_b   1.000
_cell.length_c   1.000
_cell.angle_alpha   90.00
_cell.angle_beta   90.00
_cell.angle_gamma   90.00
#
_symmetry.space_group_name_H-M   'P 1'
#
loop_
_entity.id
_entity.type
_entity.pdbx_description
1 polymer ?
#
loop_
_entity_poly.entity_id
_entity_poly.type
_entity_poly.pdbx_seq_one_letter_code
_entity_poly.pdbx_strand_id
1 'polypeptide(L)'
;MGCGGSAPANKDKHVGADPPKPSEHSEHSKPSDPSDPADATRFKQFCTLPLHDKDKPVAAAAIRVTDPKCISDILPPEFLEGKKVHNEFCAITLSFDDGKPEDEGLFEKLKELEGTSIELKPTHIVMNEKVAAIGVCNNDEFPCQDAHPHILVATAPDATQEDIDDVTKKGKIKIFCARKLPDLPPDITIPGEFRFMHW
;
A
#
# COMPACT_ATOMS: atom_id res chain seq x y z
N MET A 1 24.23 32.82 -54.60
CA MET A 1 23.52 34.09 -54.88
C MET A 1 22.63 34.39 -53.68
N GLY A 2 22.70 35.61 -53.14
CA GLY A 2 21.82 36.15 -52.07
C GLY A 2 22.26 35.78 -50.64
N CYS A 3 23.07 36.59 -49.94
CA CYS A 3 22.69 37.78 -49.13
C CYS A 3 21.85 37.40 -47.89
N GLY A 4 22.17 37.79 -46.65
CA GLY A 4 23.19 38.68 -46.14
C GLY A 4 22.84 39.09 -44.70
N GLY A 5 23.87 39.49 -43.95
CA GLY A 5 23.82 40.38 -42.78
C GLY A 5 23.41 39.74 -41.45
N SER A 6 23.95 40.11 -40.30
CA SER A 6 25.10 40.96 -39.95
C SER A 6 25.51 40.56 -38.52
N ALA A 7 26.82 40.56 -38.28
CA ALA A 7 27.48 40.29 -37.00
C ALA A 7 27.50 41.58 -36.12
N PRO A 8 28.30 41.69 -35.04
CA PRO A 8 28.59 40.75 -33.94
C PRO A 8 28.61 41.45 -32.55
N ALA A 9 29.06 40.67 -31.56
CA ALA A 9 29.91 41.06 -30.42
C ALA A 9 29.21 41.36 -29.09
N ASN A 10 29.35 40.43 -28.14
CA ASN A 10 30.12 40.78 -26.96
C ASN A 10 30.90 39.56 -26.44
N LYS A 11 32.20 39.76 -26.21
CA LYS A 11 33.11 38.81 -25.58
C LYS A 11 32.95 38.99 -24.08
N ASP A 12 32.74 37.92 -23.33
CA ASP A 12 33.35 37.86 -22.01
C ASP A 12 33.80 36.44 -21.67
N LYS A 13 35.06 36.39 -21.23
CA LYS A 13 35.81 35.20 -20.85
C LYS A 13 35.51 34.91 -19.39
N HIS A 14 35.18 33.67 -19.03
CA HIS A 14 35.76 33.09 -17.83
C HIS A 14 35.72 31.57 -17.85
N VAL A 15 36.93 31.00 -17.93
CA VAL A 15 37.47 29.84 -17.20
C VAL A 15 36.54 28.64 -16.99
N GLY A 16 36.93 27.54 -17.62
CA GLY A 16 36.38 26.21 -17.39
C GLY A 16 36.52 25.78 -15.94
N ALA A 17 35.41 25.28 -15.40
CA ALA A 17 35.38 24.42 -14.24
C ALA A 17 34.89 23.05 -14.72
N ASP A 18 35.68 22.01 -14.46
CA ASP A 18 35.25 20.62 -14.60
C ASP A 18 33.99 20.37 -13.75
N PRO A 19 33.08 19.50 -14.20
CA PRO A 19 31.93 19.11 -13.39
C PRO A 19 32.40 18.35 -12.14
N PRO A 20 31.78 18.58 -10.96
CA PRO A 20 32.17 17.89 -9.75
C PRO A 20 31.85 16.39 -9.86
N LYS A 21 32.82 15.56 -9.48
CA LYS A 21 32.71 14.11 -9.32
C LYS A 21 31.61 13.80 -8.27
N PRO A 22 30.74 12.79 -8.45
CA PRO A 22 29.77 12.43 -7.42
C PRO A 22 30.54 11.90 -6.21
N SER A 23 30.46 12.62 -5.09
CA SER A 23 30.99 12.18 -3.80
C SER A 23 30.16 11.00 -3.28
N GLU A 24 30.86 9.88 -3.07
CA GLU A 24 30.35 8.68 -2.41
C GLU A 24 29.99 9.01 -0.96
N HIS A 25 28.71 9.30 -0.71
CA HIS A 25 28.10 9.21 0.62
C HIS A 25 26.93 8.23 0.53
N SER A 26 27.25 6.93 0.47
CA SER A 26 26.32 5.90 0.93
C SER A 26 26.42 5.84 2.46
N GLU A 27 25.68 6.73 3.11
CA GLU A 27 25.27 6.50 4.49
C GLU A 27 24.16 5.44 4.45
N HIS A 28 24.57 4.17 4.29
CA HIS A 28 23.73 3.06 4.70
C HIS A 28 23.65 3.10 6.23
N SER A 29 22.63 3.79 6.73
CA SER A 29 22.18 3.68 8.12
C SER A 29 21.99 2.20 8.42
N LYS A 30 22.92 1.67 9.21
CA LYS A 30 22.84 0.33 9.78
C LYS A 30 21.50 0.21 10.51
N PRO A 31 20.74 -0.89 10.36
CA PRO A 31 19.54 -1.12 11.17
C PRO A 31 19.92 -1.01 12.64
N SER A 32 19.23 -0.13 13.38
CA SER A 32 19.39 0.02 14.82
C SER A 32 19.16 -1.33 15.50
N ASP A 33 20.04 -1.68 16.43
CA ASP A 33 19.95 -2.92 17.21
C ASP A 33 18.62 -2.91 18.00
N PRO A 34 17.73 -3.91 17.83
CA PRO A 34 16.42 -3.96 18.49
C PRO A 34 16.50 -4.01 20.03
N SER A 35 17.71 -4.07 20.59
CA SER A 35 18.00 -4.09 22.02
C SER A 35 18.17 -2.69 22.66
N ASP A 36 18.09 -1.59 21.90
CA ASP A 36 18.25 -0.24 22.47
C ASP A 36 17.05 0.13 23.37
N PRO A 37 17.25 0.36 24.69
CA PRO A 37 16.18 0.75 25.60
C PRO A 37 15.52 2.09 25.21
N ALA A 38 16.20 2.97 24.45
CA ALA A 38 15.60 4.21 23.96
C ALA A 38 14.51 3.93 22.92
N ASP A 39 14.73 3.01 21.99
CA ASP A 39 13.73 2.60 21.00
C ASP A 39 12.56 1.88 21.67
N ALA A 40 12.83 0.98 22.62
CA ALA A 40 11.77 0.30 23.38
C ALA A 40 10.91 1.27 24.21
N THR A 41 11.52 2.34 24.76
CA THR A 41 10.81 3.37 25.54
C THR A 41 10.00 4.29 24.63
N ARG A 42 10.55 4.65 23.47
CA ARG A 42 9.85 5.43 22.44
C ARG A 42 8.63 4.65 21.94
N PHE A 43 8.80 3.34 21.68
CA PHE A 43 7.72 2.43 21.31
C PHE A 43 6.62 2.34 22.38
N LYS A 44 7.01 2.19 23.65
CA LYS A 44 6.05 2.18 24.77
C LYS A 44 5.26 3.47 24.91
N GLN A 45 5.85 4.63 24.60
CA GLN A 45 5.11 5.90 24.58
C GLN A 45 4.10 5.95 23.44
N PHE A 46 4.44 5.41 22.27
CA PHE A 46 3.50 5.34 21.14
C PHE A 46 2.31 4.43 21.44
N CYS A 47 2.50 3.38 22.25
CA CYS A 47 1.40 2.54 22.72
C CYS A 47 0.41 3.20 23.69
N THR A 48 0.61 4.48 24.04
CA THR A 48 -0.26 5.22 24.96
C THR A 48 -1.15 6.28 24.31
N LEU A 49 -1.06 6.48 22.99
CA LEU A 49 -2.10 7.20 22.26
C LEU A 49 -3.40 6.37 22.28
N PRO A 50 -4.61 6.97 22.15
CA PRO A 50 -5.91 6.27 22.24
C PRO A 50 -6.18 5.23 21.13
N LEU A 51 -5.13 4.78 20.46
CA LEU A 51 -5.05 3.83 19.37
C LEU A 51 -5.09 2.37 19.82
N HIS A 52 -4.94 2.07 21.11
CA HIS A 52 -4.80 0.70 21.58
C HIS A 52 -6.08 0.17 22.23
N ASP A 53 -6.64 -0.91 21.66
CA ASP A 53 -7.15 -1.97 22.52
C ASP A 53 -5.93 -2.48 23.30
N LYS A 54 -5.83 -2.12 24.59
CA LYS A 54 -4.61 -2.33 25.40
C LYS A 54 -4.19 -3.80 25.48
N ASP A 55 -5.10 -4.70 25.12
CA ASP A 55 -4.90 -6.14 25.19
C ASP A 55 -4.35 -6.72 23.88
N LYS A 56 -4.23 -5.94 22.78
CA LYS A 56 -3.75 -6.42 21.48
C LYS A 56 -2.73 -5.46 20.84
N PRO A 57 -1.64 -5.96 20.23
CA PRO A 57 -0.74 -5.11 19.45
C PRO A 57 -1.42 -4.63 18.15
N VAL A 58 -0.99 -3.46 17.66
CA VAL A 58 -1.33 -3.02 16.30
C VAL A 58 -0.64 -3.96 15.32
N ALA A 59 -1.41 -4.58 14.44
CA ALA A 59 -0.92 -5.51 13.44
C ALA A 59 -0.76 -4.87 12.05
N ALA A 60 -1.61 -3.89 11.73
CA ALA A 60 -1.60 -3.22 10.44
C ALA A 60 -2.22 -1.83 10.53
N ALA A 61 -1.84 -0.95 9.61
CA ALA A 61 -2.66 0.17 9.21
C ALA A 61 -3.43 -0.23 7.95
N ALA A 62 -4.74 0.04 7.90
CA ALA A 62 -5.58 -0.41 6.81
C ALA A 62 -6.77 0.51 6.56
N ILE A 63 -7.29 0.45 5.34
CA ILE A 63 -8.58 1.03 4.98
C ILE A 63 -9.63 -0.08 5.19
N ARG A 64 -10.40 0.03 6.26
CA ARG A 64 -11.45 -0.92 6.61
C ARG A 64 -12.71 -0.62 5.80
N VAL A 65 -13.25 -1.59 5.10
CA VAL A 65 -14.48 -1.43 4.32
C VAL A 65 -15.67 -1.19 5.27
N THR A 66 -16.42 -0.14 5.02
CA THR A 66 -17.57 0.26 5.86
C THR A 66 -18.90 -0.29 5.36
N ASP A 67 -18.99 -0.64 4.08
CA ASP A 67 -20.14 -1.35 3.49
C ASP A 67 -19.71 -2.69 2.87
N PRO A 68 -19.81 -3.81 3.59
CA PRO A 68 -19.46 -5.13 3.07
C PRO A 68 -20.28 -5.57 1.85
N LYS A 69 -21.46 -4.98 1.62
CA LYS A 69 -22.33 -5.37 0.51
C LYS A 69 -21.68 -5.09 -0.85
N CYS A 70 -20.93 -4.00 -0.97
CA CYS A 70 -20.23 -3.66 -2.21
C CYS A 70 -19.26 -4.77 -2.67
N ILE A 71 -18.69 -5.55 -1.75
CA ILE A 71 -17.80 -6.68 -2.08
C ILE A 71 -18.57 -7.79 -2.79
N SER A 72 -19.81 -8.05 -2.36
CA SER A 72 -20.69 -9.05 -2.98
C SER A 72 -21.20 -8.60 -4.35
N ASP A 73 -21.34 -7.29 -4.57
CA ASP A 73 -21.75 -6.73 -5.87
C ASP A 73 -20.60 -6.78 -6.90
N ILE A 74 -19.34 -6.80 -6.44
CA ILE A 74 -18.14 -6.89 -7.28
C ILE A 74 -17.81 -8.34 -7.64
N LEU A 75 -17.91 -9.26 -6.68
CA LEU A 75 -17.48 -10.65 -6.86
C LEU A 75 -18.63 -11.56 -7.27
N PRO A 76 -18.56 -12.18 -8.47
CA PRO A 76 -19.52 -13.18 -8.87
C PRO A 76 -19.55 -14.38 -7.89
N PRO A 77 -20.72 -14.95 -7.56
CA PRO A 77 -20.82 -16.06 -6.60
C PRO A 77 -19.96 -17.28 -6.95
N GLU A 78 -19.76 -17.55 -8.25
CA GLU A 78 -18.94 -18.67 -8.72
C GLU A 78 -17.45 -18.54 -8.34
N PHE A 79 -16.98 -17.33 -8.02
CA PHE A 79 -15.60 -17.11 -7.57
C PHE A 79 -15.39 -17.57 -6.12
N LEU A 80 -16.50 -17.69 -5.37
CA LEU A 80 -16.53 -18.05 -3.96
C LEU A 80 -16.76 -19.55 -3.73
N GLU A 81 -16.96 -20.33 -4.80
CA GLU A 81 -17.13 -21.78 -4.69
C GLU A 81 -15.92 -22.42 -3.98
N GLY A 82 -16.21 -23.26 -2.99
CA GLY A 82 -15.22 -23.92 -2.14
C GLY A 82 -14.52 -23.05 -1.10
N LYS A 83 -14.85 -21.75 -1.02
CA LYS A 83 -14.17 -20.78 -0.14
C LYS A 83 -15.12 -20.26 0.94
N LYS A 84 -14.56 -19.84 2.06
CA LYS A 84 -15.25 -19.12 3.12
C LYS A 84 -15.00 -17.62 2.96
N VAL A 85 -16.06 -16.85 2.85
CA VAL A 85 -16.00 -15.39 2.82
C VAL A 85 -15.56 -14.86 4.20
N HIS A 86 -14.62 -13.92 4.21
CA HIS A 86 -14.17 -13.25 5.43
C HIS A 86 -15.29 -12.34 5.99
N ASN A 87 -15.32 -12.17 7.32
CA ASN A 87 -16.32 -11.32 7.97
C ASN A 87 -15.94 -9.84 7.98
N GLU A 88 -14.68 -9.53 7.70
CA GLU A 88 -14.12 -8.20 7.68
C GLU A 88 -13.24 -8.05 6.44
N PHE A 89 -13.34 -6.89 5.81
CA PHE A 89 -12.61 -6.57 4.59
C PHE A 89 -11.79 -5.32 4.84
N CYS A 90 -10.51 -5.38 4.50
CA CYS A 90 -9.63 -4.24 4.59
C CYS A 90 -8.57 -4.29 3.48
N ALA A 91 -8.08 -3.12 3.11
CA ALA A 91 -6.89 -2.98 2.28
C ALA A 91 -5.74 -2.50 3.18
N ILE A 92 -4.72 -3.35 3.38
CA ILE A 92 -3.56 -3.05 4.21
C ILE A 92 -2.73 -1.96 3.53
N THR A 93 -2.41 -0.90 4.26
CA THR A 93 -1.56 0.20 3.78
C THR A 93 -0.16 0.16 4.37
N LEU A 94 0.01 -0.38 5.58
CA LEU A 94 1.28 -0.56 6.26
C LEU A 94 1.20 -1.75 7.20
N SER A 95 2.17 -2.67 7.08
CA SER A 95 2.30 -3.81 7.99
C SER A 95 3.14 -3.44 9.21
N PHE A 96 2.87 -4.13 10.32
CA PHE A 96 3.66 -4.01 11.54
C PHE A 96 4.30 -5.36 11.86
N ASP A 97 5.59 -5.37 12.16
CA ASP A 97 6.34 -6.53 12.62
C ASP A 97 6.75 -6.32 14.07
N ASP A 98 6.36 -7.25 14.96
CA ASP A 98 6.51 -7.12 16.41
C ASP A 98 6.04 -5.76 16.98
N GLY A 99 4.93 -5.26 16.43
CA GLY A 99 4.33 -3.98 16.79
C GLY A 99 5.05 -2.75 16.20
N LYS A 100 6.11 -2.93 15.40
CA LYS A 100 6.84 -1.83 14.74
C LYS A 100 6.42 -1.66 13.29
N PRO A 101 6.17 -0.44 12.81
CA PRO A 101 5.87 -0.22 11.40
C PRO A 101 7.11 -0.54 10.55
N GLU A 102 6.91 -1.20 9.41
CA GLU A 102 8.00 -1.44 8.45
C GLU A 102 8.54 -0.13 7.83
N ASP A 103 7.72 0.93 7.81
CA ASP A 103 8.06 2.28 7.35
C ASP A 103 7.60 3.32 8.37
N GLU A 104 8.55 3.83 9.17
CA GLU A 104 8.29 4.87 10.18
C GLU A 104 7.80 6.19 9.55
N GLY A 105 8.31 6.56 8.38
CA GLY A 105 7.94 7.82 7.72
C GLY A 105 6.51 7.78 7.18
N LEU A 106 6.10 6.63 6.66
CA LEU A 106 4.72 6.36 6.28
C LEU A 106 3.81 6.30 7.50
N PHE A 107 4.25 5.64 8.58
CA PHE A 107 3.51 5.57 9.83
C PHE A 107 3.15 6.96 10.39
N GLU A 108 4.10 7.88 10.43
CA GLU A 108 3.85 9.26 10.91
C GLU A 108 2.76 9.95 10.10
N LYS A 109 2.75 9.80 8.77
CA LYS A 109 1.71 10.35 7.90
C LYS A 109 0.35 9.69 8.12
N LEU A 110 0.36 8.37 8.30
CA LEU A 110 -0.86 7.58 8.48
C LEU A 110 -1.57 7.90 9.79
N LYS A 111 -0.84 8.19 10.87
CA LYS A 111 -1.45 8.57 12.17
C LYS A 111 -2.41 9.76 12.06
N GLU A 112 -2.07 10.75 11.25
CA GLU A 112 -2.91 11.95 11.06
C GLU A 112 -4.23 11.65 10.33
N LEU A 113 -4.34 10.47 9.72
CA LEU A 113 -5.45 10.09 8.87
C LEU A 113 -6.44 9.13 9.56
N GLU A 114 -6.19 8.74 10.82
CA GLU A 114 -7.07 7.83 11.54
C GLU A 114 -8.53 8.33 11.59
N GLY A 115 -9.46 7.48 11.16
CA GLY A 115 -10.88 7.81 11.07
C GLY A 115 -11.29 8.59 9.83
N THR A 116 -10.36 8.83 8.90
CA THR A 116 -10.70 9.46 7.61
C THR A 116 -11.46 8.48 6.72
N SER A 117 -12.58 8.94 6.17
CA SER A 117 -13.33 8.20 5.14
C SER A 117 -12.58 8.24 3.81
N ILE A 118 -12.44 7.08 3.16
CA ILE A 118 -11.69 6.90 1.92
C ILE A 118 -12.51 6.08 0.95
N GLU A 119 -12.52 6.48 -0.31
CA GLU A 119 -13.12 5.69 -1.39
C GLU A 119 -12.04 4.90 -2.12
N LEU A 120 -12.19 3.58 -2.13
CA LEU A 120 -11.36 2.69 -2.92
C LEU A 120 -12.05 2.38 -4.25
N LYS A 121 -11.28 2.31 -5.33
CA LYS A 121 -11.75 1.83 -6.63
C LYS A 121 -11.24 0.42 -6.89
N PRO A 122 -12.11 -0.56 -7.18
CA PRO A 122 -11.68 -1.87 -7.63
C PRO A 122 -11.04 -1.75 -9.02
N THR A 123 -9.92 -2.43 -9.22
CA THR A 123 -9.16 -2.38 -10.48
C THR A 123 -9.19 -3.72 -11.21
N HIS A 124 -9.19 -4.81 -10.45
CA HIS A 124 -9.22 -6.18 -10.97
C HIS A 124 -9.63 -7.17 -9.88
N ILE A 125 -10.07 -8.36 -10.30
CA ILE A 125 -10.29 -9.50 -9.41
C ILE A 125 -9.17 -10.51 -9.66
N VAL A 126 -8.54 -10.97 -8.59
CA VAL A 126 -7.60 -12.11 -8.62
C VAL A 126 -8.20 -13.29 -7.89
N MET A 127 -8.00 -14.48 -8.43
CA MET A 127 -8.39 -15.70 -7.76
C MET A 127 -7.56 -16.90 -8.19
N ASN A 128 -7.53 -17.90 -7.32
CA ASN A 128 -7.18 -19.27 -7.65
C ASN A 128 -8.25 -20.21 -7.04
N GLU A 129 -7.95 -21.51 -6.99
CA GLU A 129 -8.83 -22.52 -6.41
C GLU A 129 -9.16 -22.25 -4.94
N LYS A 130 -8.23 -21.60 -4.21
CA LYS A 130 -8.27 -21.40 -2.76
C LYS A 130 -8.55 -19.96 -2.31
N VAL A 131 -8.26 -18.95 -3.12
CA VAL A 131 -8.26 -17.55 -2.69
C VAL A 131 -9.00 -16.70 -3.70
N ALA A 132 -9.76 -15.72 -3.21
CA ALA A 132 -10.35 -14.65 -4.01
C ALA A 132 -10.06 -13.30 -3.34
N ALA A 133 -9.57 -12.34 -4.13
CA ALA A 133 -9.27 -10.99 -3.68
C ALA A 133 -9.59 -9.95 -4.76
N ILE A 134 -9.79 -8.71 -4.31
CA ILE A 134 -10.06 -7.55 -5.17
C ILE A 134 -8.83 -6.64 -5.08
N GLY A 135 -8.16 -6.41 -6.20
CA GLY A 135 -7.14 -5.37 -6.27
C GLY A 135 -7.81 -4.00 -6.29
N VAL A 136 -7.33 -3.07 -5.48
CA VAL A 136 -7.90 -1.73 -5.32
C VAL A 136 -6.87 -0.64 -5.61
N CYS A 137 -7.35 0.57 -5.88
CA CYS A 137 -6.55 1.78 -5.82
C CYS A 137 -7.36 2.87 -5.10
N ASN A 138 -6.69 3.94 -4.70
CA ASN A 138 -7.26 5.07 -3.97
C ASN A 138 -7.01 6.40 -4.69
N ASN A 139 -6.80 6.38 -6.01
CA ASN A 139 -6.46 7.56 -6.82
C ASN A 139 -5.31 8.44 -6.26
N ASP A 140 -4.32 7.86 -5.59
CA ASP A 140 -3.22 8.58 -4.92
C ASP A 140 -3.68 9.52 -3.77
N GLU A 141 -4.92 9.37 -3.29
CA GLU A 141 -5.50 10.17 -2.21
C GLU A 141 -4.99 9.73 -0.83
N PHE A 142 -4.44 8.52 -0.73
CA PHE A 142 -3.98 7.95 0.53
C PHE A 142 -2.61 7.29 0.39
N PRO A 143 -1.66 7.54 1.31
CA PRO A 143 -0.34 6.93 1.21
C PRO A 143 -0.42 5.43 1.55
N CYS A 144 0.22 4.58 0.74
CA CYS A 144 0.21 3.13 0.88
C CYS A 144 1.59 2.56 0.57
N GLN A 145 2.07 1.63 1.39
CA GLN A 145 3.34 0.94 1.21
C GLN A 145 3.28 -0.02 0.01
N ASP A 146 2.15 -0.73 -0.14
CA ASP A 146 1.93 -1.63 -1.27
C ASP A 146 1.52 -0.82 -2.50
N ALA A 147 2.24 -1.01 -3.61
CA ALA A 147 1.87 -0.46 -4.91
C ALA A 147 0.60 -1.12 -5.49
N HIS A 148 0.17 -2.24 -4.90
CA HIS A 148 -0.97 -3.04 -5.35
C HIS A 148 -1.86 -3.46 -4.17
N PRO A 149 -2.44 -2.49 -3.43
CA PRO A 149 -3.29 -2.80 -2.30
C PRO A 149 -4.47 -3.65 -2.76
N HIS A 150 -4.87 -4.58 -1.91
CA HIS A 150 -5.91 -5.55 -2.22
C HIS A 150 -6.77 -5.82 -0.99
N ILE A 151 -7.99 -6.26 -1.25
CA ILE A 151 -8.94 -6.72 -0.25
C ILE A 151 -9.05 -8.24 -0.40
N LEU A 152 -8.60 -8.98 0.61
CA LEU A 152 -8.80 -10.43 0.67
C LEU A 152 -10.28 -10.70 1.00
N VAL A 153 -10.98 -11.44 0.14
CA VAL A 153 -12.43 -11.63 0.27
C VAL A 153 -12.80 -13.02 0.75
N ALA A 154 -12.18 -14.06 0.20
CA ALA A 154 -12.49 -15.42 0.60
C ALA A 154 -11.27 -16.34 0.50
N THR A 155 -11.21 -17.32 1.40
CA THR A 155 -10.18 -18.35 1.45
C THR A 155 -10.79 -19.73 1.64
N ALA A 156 -10.21 -20.75 1.01
CA ALA A 156 -10.50 -22.14 1.30
C ALA A 156 -10.05 -22.47 2.73
N PRO A 157 -10.69 -23.44 3.41
CA PRO A 157 -10.33 -23.80 4.79
C PRO A 157 -8.87 -24.24 4.97
N ASP A 158 -8.24 -24.75 3.90
CA ASP A 158 -6.85 -25.21 3.86
C ASP A 158 -5.91 -24.25 3.10
N ALA A 159 -6.31 -23.00 2.91
CA ALA A 159 -5.47 -21.98 2.31
C ALA A 159 -4.30 -21.61 3.22
N THR A 160 -3.10 -21.54 2.64
CA THR A 160 -1.86 -21.11 3.28
C THR A 160 -1.57 -19.64 2.98
N GLN A 161 -0.62 -19.04 3.70
CA GLN A 161 -0.14 -17.69 3.36
C GLN A 161 0.50 -17.66 1.96
N GLU A 162 1.13 -18.75 1.54
CA GLU A 162 1.68 -18.89 0.18
C GLU A 162 0.57 -18.83 -0.88
N ASP A 163 -0.58 -19.46 -0.64
CA ASP A 163 -1.73 -19.40 -1.55
C ASP A 163 -2.29 -17.96 -1.70
N ILE A 164 -2.23 -17.16 -0.64
CA ILE A 164 -2.65 -15.75 -0.65
C ILE A 164 -1.63 -14.90 -1.40
N ASP A 165 -0.36 -15.02 -1.02
CA ASP A 165 0.76 -14.32 -1.65
C ASP A 165 0.86 -14.61 -3.15
N ASP A 166 0.49 -15.83 -3.55
CA ASP A 166 0.42 -16.26 -4.93
C ASP A 166 -0.52 -15.39 -5.76
N VAL A 167 -1.68 -15.00 -5.23
CA VAL A 167 -2.65 -14.21 -5.99
C VAL A 167 -2.44 -12.70 -5.82
N THR A 168 -1.93 -12.24 -4.67
CA THR A 168 -1.88 -10.82 -4.33
C THR A 168 -0.56 -10.12 -4.64
N LYS A 169 0.58 -10.84 -4.71
CA LYS A 169 1.87 -10.20 -4.98
C LYS A 169 2.00 -9.76 -6.45
N LYS A 170 2.51 -8.54 -6.67
CA LYS A 170 2.70 -7.85 -7.98
C LYS A 170 3.11 -8.74 -9.16
N GLY A 171 4.05 -9.66 -8.92
CA GLY A 171 4.62 -10.53 -9.96
C GLY A 171 3.66 -11.62 -10.45
N LYS A 172 2.63 -11.95 -9.67
CA LYS A 172 1.74 -13.08 -9.91
C LYS A 172 0.30 -12.65 -10.21
N ILE A 173 -0.08 -11.40 -9.94
CA ILE A 173 -1.41 -10.83 -10.26
C ILE A 173 -1.84 -11.17 -11.69
N LYS A 174 -0.96 -11.03 -12.69
CA LYS A 174 -1.31 -11.31 -14.10
C LYS A 174 -1.70 -12.77 -14.36
N ILE A 175 -1.17 -13.71 -13.59
CA ILE A 175 -1.42 -15.15 -13.71
C ILE A 175 -2.81 -15.49 -13.17
N PHE A 176 -3.17 -14.86 -12.06
CA PHE A 176 -4.41 -15.15 -11.32
C PHE A 176 -5.54 -14.15 -11.59
N CYS A 177 -5.34 -13.22 -12.52
CA CYS A 177 -6.35 -12.22 -12.83
C CYS A 177 -7.50 -12.84 -13.60
N ALA A 178 -8.67 -12.89 -12.96
CA ALA A 178 -9.88 -13.46 -13.54
C ALA A 178 -10.75 -12.41 -14.24
N ARG A 179 -10.72 -11.14 -13.79
CA ARG A 179 -11.39 -10.01 -14.44
C ARG A 179 -10.59 -8.71 -14.28
N LYS A 180 -10.61 -7.85 -15.28
CA LYS A 180 -10.05 -6.48 -15.26
C LYS A 180 -11.10 -5.49 -15.76
N LEU A 181 -10.97 -4.23 -15.41
CA LEU A 181 -11.67 -3.14 -16.10
C LEU A 181 -11.40 -3.25 -17.63
N PRO A 182 -12.44 -3.31 -18.49
CA PRO A 182 -13.78 -2.78 -18.29
C PRO A 182 -14.85 -3.77 -17.78
N ASP A 183 -14.48 -5.02 -17.45
CA ASP A 183 -15.45 -6.03 -16.97
C ASP A 183 -16.00 -5.72 -15.57
N LEU A 184 -15.38 -4.77 -14.87
CA LEU A 184 -15.85 -4.21 -13.62
C LEU A 184 -16.66 -2.92 -13.91
N PRO A 185 -17.80 -2.70 -13.25
CA PRO A 185 -18.57 -1.47 -13.42
C PRO A 185 -17.71 -0.23 -13.09
N PRO A 186 -17.66 0.78 -13.98
CA PRO A 186 -16.70 1.89 -13.88
C PRO A 186 -16.94 2.82 -12.69
N ASP A 187 -18.16 2.82 -12.15
CA ASP A 187 -18.61 3.73 -11.10
C ASP A 187 -18.72 3.07 -9.73
N ILE A 188 -18.26 1.81 -9.58
CA ILE A 188 -18.23 1.18 -8.26
C ILE A 188 -17.10 1.77 -7.44
N THR A 189 -17.45 2.28 -6.26
CA THR A 189 -16.54 2.59 -5.18
C THR A 189 -16.77 1.65 -4.01
N ILE A 190 -15.69 1.37 -3.27
CA ILE A 190 -15.71 0.63 -2.02
C ILE A 190 -15.48 1.66 -0.92
N PRO A 191 -16.51 2.02 -0.13
CA PRO A 191 -16.35 2.97 0.94
C PRO A 191 -15.56 2.31 2.08
N GLY A 192 -14.60 3.04 2.61
CA GLY A 192 -13.78 2.60 3.72
C GLY A 192 -13.44 3.72 4.67
N GLU A 193 -12.83 3.33 5.78
CA GLU A 193 -12.36 4.23 6.82
C GLU A 193 -10.97 3.75 7.25
N PHE A 194 -10.02 4.68 7.30
CA PHE A 194 -8.67 4.32 7.70
C PHE A 194 -8.58 4.10 9.21
N ARG A 195 -7.98 2.97 9.59
CA ARG A 195 -7.85 2.51 10.97
C ARG A 195 -6.53 1.76 11.18
N PHE A 196 -6.07 1.76 12.42
CA PHE A 196 -5.07 0.81 12.89
C PHE A 196 -5.78 -0.44 13.39
N MET A 197 -5.45 -1.57 12.79
CA MET A 197 -6.07 -2.87 13.02
C MET A 197 -5.32 -3.63 14.11
N HIS A 198 -6.07 -4.29 14.98
CA HIS A 198 -5.57 -5.09 16.09
C HIS A 198 -6.10 -6.51 15.92
N TRP A 199 -5.22 -7.49 15.79
CA TRP A 199 -5.60 -8.89 15.60
C TRP A 199 -5.21 -9.73 16.80
#